data_AF-C1KA10-F1
#
_entry.id   AF-C1KA10-F1
#
_cell.length_a   1.000
_cell.length_b   1.000
_cell.length_c   1.000
_cell.angle_alpha   90.00
_cell.angle_beta   90.00
_cell.angle_gamma   90.00
#
_symmetry.space_group_name_H-M   'P 1'
#
loop_
_entity.id
_entity.type
_entity.pdbx_description
1 polymer ?
#
loop_
_entity_poly.entity_id
_entity_poly.type
_entity_poly.pdbx_seq_one_letter_code
_entity_poly.pdbx_strand_id
1 'polypeptide(L)'
;MHNLILILLISTLFSRSEAISTEVPEHYLITNFILSRYNKGLIPKRLQNESIKVSFSMELYQIIQVNEPQQFLMLNAWSVERWVDNLLGWDPEEFSNVTEIMIPYDNLWIPDTTLYNSLVMDDHDTRRLLNAKLTTRGKDKGALVELLYPTIYKLSCLLDLRRVN
;
A
#
# COMPACT_ATOMS: atom_id res chain seq x y z
N MET A 1 -45.33 -46.83 -35.35
CA MET A 1 -43.94 -46.34 -35.23
C MET A 1 -43.84 -44.81 -35.33
N HIS A 2 -44.70 -44.02 -34.68
CA HIS A 2 -44.67 -42.53 -34.79
C HIS A 2 -44.74 -41.78 -33.44
N ASN A 3 -44.83 -42.48 -32.30
CA ASN A 3 -45.00 -41.83 -30.98
C ASN A 3 -43.74 -41.84 -30.08
N LEU A 4 -42.60 -42.39 -30.52
CA LEU A 4 -41.36 -42.38 -29.73
C LEU A 4 -40.43 -41.19 -30.03
N ILE A 5 -40.57 -40.55 -31.19
CA ILE A 5 -39.66 -39.47 -31.63
C ILE A 5 -39.99 -38.13 -30.94
N LEU A 6 -41.24 -37.94 -30.49
CA LEU A 6 -41.67 -36.68 -29.87
C LEU A 6 -41.19 -36.51 -28.42
N ILE A 7 -40.94 -37.62 -27.69
CA ILE A 7 -40.50 -37.57 -26.29
C ILE A 7 -39.01 -37.22 -26.18
N LEU A 8 -38.19 -37.57 -27.18
CA LEU A 8 -36.76 -37.23 -27.23
C LEU A 8 -36.50 -35.75 -27.53
N LEU A 9 -37.46 -35.03 -28.12
CA LEU A 9 -37.34 -33.59 -28.41
C LEU A 9 -37.69 -32.69 -27.23
N ILE A 10 -38.39 -33.21 -26.20
CA ILE A 10 -38.79 -32.42 -25.03
C ILE A 10 -37.75 -32.50 -23.89
N SER A 11 -36.88 -33.52 -23.87
CA SER A 11 -35.86 -33.67 -22.83
C SER A 11 -34.56 -32.86 -23.06
N THR A 12 -34.42 -32.16 -24.19
CA THR A 12 -33.20 -31.39 -24.51
C THR A 12 -33.34 -29.87 -24.35
N LEU A 13 -34.48 -29.39 -23.83
CA LEU A 13 -34.69 -27.97 -23.48
C LEU A 13 -34.73 -27.78 -21.95
N PHE A 14 -33.74 -28.31 -21.26
CA PHE A 14 -33.34 -27.76 -19.96
C PHE A 14 -31.93 -27.21 -20.14
N SER A 15 -31.83 -26.11 -20.89
CA SER A 15 -30.65 -25.25 -20.81
C SER A 15 -30.59 -24.74 -19.38
N ARG A 16 -29.77 -25.39 -18.56
CA ARG A 16 -29.35 -24.85 -17.28
C ARG A 16 -28.62 -23.56 -17.59
N SER A 17 -29.34 -22.44 -17.48
CA SER A 17 -28.72 -21.13 -17.35
C SER A 17 -27.95 -21.18 -16.05
N GLU A 18 -26.67 -21.57 -16.11
CA GLU A 18 -25.72 -21.15 -15.09
C GLU A 18 -25.68 -19.64 -15.19
N ALA A 19 -26.38 -18.98 -14.27
CA ALA A 19 -26.20 -17.56 -14.05
C ALA A 19 -24.70 -17.37 -13.82
N ILE A 20 -24.03 -16.71 -14.76
CA ILE A 20 -22.68 -16.20 -14.53
C ILE A 20 -22.86 -15.18 -13.40
N SER A 21 -22.64 -15.60 -12.15
CA SER A 21 -22.42 -14.66 -11.08
C SER A 21 -21.12 -13.96 -11.42
N THR A 22 -21.22 -12.73 -11.94
CA THR A 22 -20.08 -11.81 -11.97
C THR A 22 -19.82 -11.42 -10.51
N GLU A 23 -19.23 -12.35 -9.76
CA GLU A 23 -18.86 -12.13 -8.38
C GLU A 23 -17.79 -11.05 -8.38
N VAL A 24 -18.13 -9.90 -7.82
CA VAL A 24 -17.24 -8.75 -7.77
C VAL A 24 -16.12 -9.09 -6.77
N PRO A 25 -14.83 -8.92 -7.13
CA PRO A 25 -13.74 -9.25 -6.22
C PRO A 25 -13.86 -8.50 -4.89
N GLU A 26 -13.65 -9.19 -3.77
CA GLU A 26 -13.70 -8.61 -2.42
C GLU A 26 -12.78 -7.41 -2.27
N HIS A 27 -11.60 -7.47 -2.89
CA HIS A 27 -10.65 -6.34 -2.92
C HIS A 27 -11.29 -5.06 -3.46
N TYR A 28 -12.09 -5.15 -4.53
CA TYR A 28 -12.81 -4.01 -5.10
C TYR A 28 -13.90 -3.50 -4.14
N LEU A 29 -14.66 -4.41 -3.53
CA LEU A 29 -15.73 -4.08 -2.58
C LEU A 29 -15.17 -3.34 -1.35
N ILE A 30 -14.10 -3.86 -0.74
CA ILE A 30 -13.43 -3.24 0.40
C ILE A 30 -12.85 -1.88 0.01
N THR A 31 -12.14 -1.80 -1.12
CA THR A 31 -11.53 -0.56 -1.60
C THR A 31 -12.59 0.53 -1.79
N ASN A 32 -13.70 0.22 -2.46
CA ASN A 32 -14.80 1.16 -2.65
C ASN A 32 -15.45 1.56 -1.30
N PHE A 33 -15.64 0.59 -0.40
CA PHE A 33 -16.21 0.82 0.93
C PHE A 33 -15.38 1.80 1.76
N ILE A 34 -14.07 1.60 1.85
CA ILE A 34 -13.20 2.47 2.66
C ILE A 34 -12.94 3.82 1.97
N LEU A 35 -12.69 3.84 0.66
CA LEU A 35 -12.30 5.07 -0.04
C LEU A 35 -13.48 6.03 -0.26
N SER A 36 -14.72 5.53 -0.37
CA SER A 36 -15.91 6.39 -0.53
C SER A 36 -16.13 7.38 0.63
N ARG A 37 -15.57 7.09 1.81
CA ARG A 37 -15.65 7.92 3.02
C ARG A 37 -14.30 8.48 3.46
N TYR A 38 -13.25 8.29 2.67
CA TYR A 38 -11.89 8.66 3.00
C TYR A 38 -11.47 9.91 2.25
N ASN A 39 -10.85 10.85 2.97
CA ASN A 39 -10.22 12.02 2.36
C ASN A 39 -8.73 12.01 2.68
N LYS A 40 -7.92 11.70 1.67
CA LYS A 40 -6.46 11.65 1.78
C LYS A 40 -5.79 12.97 2.20
N GLY A 41 -6.47 14.10 2.03
CA GLY A 41 -5.97 15.41 2.46
C GLY A 41 -6.10 15.67 3.96
N LEU A 42 -6.76 14.77 4.70
CA LEU A 42 -6.98 14.90 6.13
C LEU A 42 -6.08 13.93 6.89
N ILE A 43 -5.52 14.42 8.00
CA ILE A 43 -4.73 13.59 8.92
C ILE A 43 -5.65 12.52 9.53
N PRO A 44 -5.35 11.20 9.38
CA PRO A 44 -6.27 10.11 9.73
C PRO A 44 -6.34 9.81 11.23
N LYS A 45 -6.84 10.78 12.00
CA LYS A 45 -7.03 10.70 13.45
C LYS A 45 -8.51 10.55 13.80
N ARG A 46 -8.81 9.72 14.80
CA ARG A 46 -10.17 9.59 15.35
C ARG A 46 -10.44 10.66 16.40
N LEU A 47 -9.44 10.97 17.23
CA LEU A 47 -9.52 12.02 18.25
C LEU A 47 -8.51 13.15 17.94
N GLN A 48 -8.91 14.39 18.21
CA GLN A 48 -8.08 15.58 17.94
C GLN A 48 -6.74 15.57 18.68
N ASN A 49 -6.69 14.98 19.88
CA ASN A 49 -5.50 14.95 20.73
C ASN A 49 -4.59 13.75 20.48
N GLU A 50 -4.89 12.90 19.50
CA GLU A 50 -4.03 11.76 19.18
C GLU A 50 -2.90 12.16 18.22
N SER A 51 -1.75 11.51 18.38
CA SER A 51 -0.64 11.59 17.44
C SER A 51 -0.64 10.35 16.54
N ILE A 52 -0.20 10.51 15.30
CA ILE A 52 0.06 9.37 14.41
C ILE A 52 1.51 8.96 14.67
N LYS A 53 1.69 7.70 15.08
CA LYS A 53 3.01 7.11 15.22
C LYS A 53 3.42 6.51 13.88
N VAL A 54 4.44 7.09 13.27
CA VAL A 54 5.05 6.59 12.03
C VAL A 54 6.32 5.83 12.41
N SER A 55 6.38 4.55 12.07
CA SER A 55 7.59 3.75 12.15
C SER A 55 8.30 3.81 10.80
N PHE A 56 9.53 4.28 10.80
CA PHE A 56 10.39 4.31 9.63
C PHE A 56 11.54 3.30 9.82
N SER A 57 11.85 2.55 8.78
CA SER A 57 13.00 1.65 8.74
C SER A 57 13.66 1.74 7.37
N MET A 58 14.99 1.69 7.36
CA MET A 58 15.79 1.75 6.14
C MET A 58 16.75 0.57 6.14
N GLU A 59 16.75 -0.18 5.05
CA GLU A 59 17.70 -1.25 4.79
C GLU A 59 18.65 -0.83 3.67
N LEU A 60 19.93 -0.65 4.02
CA LEU A 60 20.96 -0.29 3.05
C LEU A 60 21.19 -1.47 2.09
N TYR A 61 20.93 -1.25 0.80
CA TYR A 61 21.19 -2.25 -0.23
C TYR A 61 22.59 -2.09 -0.81
N GLN A 62 22.99 -0.85 -1.16
CA GLN A 62 24.32 -0.58 -1.68
C GLN A 62 24.77 0.86 -1.40
N ILE A 63 26.07 1.06 -1.23
CA ILE A 63 26.70 2.38 -1.31
C ILE A 63 27.03 2.61 -2.78
N ILE A 64 26.34 3.57 -3.42
CA ILE A 64 26.55 3.91 -4.83
C ILE A 64 27.81 4.75 -4.99
N GLN A 65 27.96 5.78 -4.15
CA GLN A 65 29.09 6.70 -4.23
C GLN A 65 29.44 7.25 -2.86
N VAL A 66 30.74 7.35 -2.61
CA VAL A 66 31.33 8.19 -1.58
C VAL A 66 32.09 9.29 -2.31
N ASN A 67 31.83 10.55 -1.95
CA ASN A 67 32.54 11.68 -2.52
C ASN A 67 33.13 12.52 -1.38
N GLU A 68 34.40 12.29 -1.10
CA GLU A 68 35.13 12.92 -0.01
C GLU A 68 35.38 14.41 -0.26
N PRO A 69 35.80 14.87 -1.44
CA PRO A 69 35.97 16.31 -1.68
C PRO A 69 34.66 17.10 -1.55
N GLN A 70 33.54 16.53 -1.99
CA GLN A 70 32.22 17.19 -1.96
C GLN A 70 31.38 16.78 -0.74
N GLN A 71 31.93 15.95 0.16
CA GLN A 71 31.34 15.57 1.46
C GLN A 71 29.90 15.02 1.34
N PHE A 72 29.68 14.12 0.37
CA PHE A 72 28.37 13.47 0.21
C PHE A 72 28.46 11.96 -0.02
N LEU A 73 27.36 11.28 0.34
CA LEU A 73 27.12 9.87 0.11
C LEU A 73 25.89 9.69 -0.77
N MET A 74 25.96 8.72 -1.68
CA MET A 74 24.82 8.26 -2.46
C MET A 74 24.56 6.79 -2.14
N LEU A 75 23.35 6.46 -1.71
CA LEU A 75 22.96 5.14 -1.21
C LEU A 75 21.76 4.62 -2.01
N ASN A 76 21.72 3.32 -2.26
CA ASN A 76 20.49 2.61 -2.62
C ASN A 76 19.97 1.90 -1.37
N ALA A 77 18.73 2.15 -1.00
CA ALA A 77 18.13 1.56 0.19
C ALA A 77 16.67 1.17 -0.06
N TRP A 78 16.20 0.19 0.69
CA TRP A 78 14.78 -0.11 0.83
C TRP A 78 14.24 0.64 2.05
N SER A 79 13.25 1.50 1.80
CA SER A 79 12.57 2.25 2.85
C SER A 79 11.24 1.58 3.17
N VAL A 80 10.93 1.49 4.46
CA VAL A 80 9.70 0.92 4.99
C VAL A 80 9.07 1.93 5.94
N GLU A 81 7.88 2.40 5.61
CA GLU A 81 7.06 3.23 6.47
C GLU A 81 5.83 2.47 6.92
N ARG A 82 5.53 2.54 8.21
CA ARG A 82 4.35 1.93 8.80
C ARG A 82 3.64 2.91 9.70
N TRP A 83 2.33 3.04 9.52
CA TRP A 83 1.47 3.81 10.41
C TRP A 83 0.09 3.17 10.50
N VAL A 84 -0.68 3.55 11.51
CA VAL A 84 -2.09 3.16 11.61
C VAL A 84 -2.94 4.31 11.09
N ASP A 85 -3.76 4.03 10.10
CA ASP A 85 -4.80 4.92 9.61
C ASP A 85 -6.14 4.49 10.21
N ASN A 86 -6.70 5.34 11.08
CA ASN A 86 -7.92 5.01 11.82
C ASN A 86 -9.20 5.01 10.96
N LEU A 87 -9.14 5.53 9.73
CA LEU A 87 -10.30 5.70 8.85
C LEU A 87 -10.44 4.56 7.84
N LEU A 88 -9.38 3.79 7.62
CA LEU A 88 -9.32 2.69 6.63
C LEU A 88 -9.72 1.32 7.20
N GLY A 89 -10.50 1.29 8.29
CA GLY A 89 -10.95 0.04 8.91
C GLY A 89 -12.12 -0.61 8.17
N TRP A 90 -12.11 -1.95 8.10
CA TRP A 90 -13.24 -2.79 7.70
C TRP A 90 -13.33 -4.03 8.57
N ASP A 91 -14.48 -4.69 8.57
CA ASP A 91 -14.68 -5.96 9.28
C ASP A 91 -14.42 -7.13 8.32
N PRO A 92 -13.41 -8.00 8.55
CA PRO A 92 -13.17 -9.15 7.69
C PRO A 92 -14.39 -10.06 7.52
N GLU A 93 -15.25 -10.18 8.54
CA GLU A 93 -16.44 -11.04 8.48
C GLU A 93 -17.46 -10.55 7.43
N GLU A 94 -17.46 -9.24 7.12
CA GLU A 94 -18.30 -8.65 6.07
C GLU A 94 -17.76 -8.89 4.65
N PHE A 95 -16.49 -9.32 4.50
CA PHE A 95 -15.77 -9.43 3.21
C PHE A 95 -14.97 -10.74 3.10
N SER A 96 -15.64 -11.88 3.29
CA SER A 96 -15.05 -13.22 3.11
C SER A 96 -13.74 -13.47 3.89
N ASN A 97 -13.62 -12.89 5.08
CA ASN A 97 -12.42 -12.92 5.95
C ASN A 97 -11.14 -12.34 5.32
N VAL A 98 -11.28 -11.45 4.33
CA VAL A 98 -10.12 -10.74 3.76
C VAL A 98 -9.59 -9.74 4.79
N THR A 99 -8.34 -9.94 5.21
CA THR A 99 -7.66 -9.09 6.19
C THR A 99 -6.69 -8.11 5.57
N GLU A 100 -6.30 -8.31 4.31
CA GLU A 100 -5.27 -7.52 3.62
C GLU A 100 -5.69 -7.14 2.20
N ILE A 101 -5.38 -5.90 1.82
CA ILE A 101 -5.56 -5.39 0.46
C ILE A 101 -4.39 -4.48 0.06
N MET A 102 -4.18 -4.34 -1.25
CA MET A 102 -3.20 -3.40 -1.82
C MET A 102 -3.91 -2.21 -2.47
N ILE A 103 -3.54 -0.98 -2.12
CA ILE A 103 -4.15 0.24 -2.70
C ILE A 103 -3.04 1.15 -3.26
N PRO A 104 -3.24 1.81 -4.43
CA PRO A 104 -2.31 2.83 -4.92
C PRO A 104 -2.04 3.91 -3.87
N TYR A 105 -0.77 4.23 -3.66
CA TYR A 105 -0.35 5.20 -2.64
C TYR A 105 -1.05 6.56 -2.78
N ASP A 106 -1.31 7.00 -4.02
CA ASP A 106 -1.97 8.26 -4.34
C ASP A 106 -3.41 8.39 -3.80
N ASN A 107 -4.04 7.29 -3.38
CA ASN A 107 -5.38 7.32 -2.78
C ASN A 107 -5.36 7.46 -1.25
N LEU A 108 -4.17 7.44 -0.64
CA LEU A 108 -3.98 7.39 0.80
C LEU A 108 -3.36 8.70 1.30
N TRP A 109 -3.65 9.06 2.55
CA TRP A 109 -2.83 10.02 3.28
C TRP A 109 -1.46 9.39 3.53
N ILE A 110 -0.41 10.15 3.25
CA ILE A 110 0.98 9.72 3.44
C ILE A 110 1.64 10.72 4.39
N PRO A 111 2.39 10.26 5.40
CA PRO A 111 3.11 11.17 6.27
C PRO A 111 4.21 11.91 5.50
N ASP A 112 4.41 13.20 5.83
CA ASP A 112 5.49 14.02 5.27
C ASP A 112 6.83 13.66 5.92
N THR A 113 7.35 12.48 5.60
CA THR A 113 8.67 12.00 6.04
C THR A 113 9.75 12.46 5.07
N THR A 114 10.80 13.10 5.58
CA THR A 114 11.94 13.54 4.76
C THR A 114 13.26 13.38 5.49
N LEU A 115 14.33 13.19 4.73
CA LEU A 115 15.69 13.08 5.25
C LEU A 115 16.31 14.47 5.38
N TYR A 116 16.56 14.91 6.61
CA TYR A 116 17.03 16.28 6.91
C TYR A 116 18.33 16.67 6.19
N ASN A 117 19.29 15.75 6.10
CA ASN A 117 20.58 15.98 5.45
C ASN A 117 20.58 15.57 3.97
N SER A 118 19.41 15.44 3.35
CA SER A 118 19.31 15.19 1.91
C SER A 118 19.85 16.38 1.11
N LEU A 119 20.56 16.08 0.03
CA LEU A 119 20.98 17.05 -0.97
C LEU A 119 19.98 17.13 -2.14
N VAL A 120 18.93 16.31 -2.12
CA VAL A 120 17.82 16.29 -3.08
C VAL A 120 16.51 16.45 -2.31
N MET A 121 15.74 17.48 -2.65
CA MET A 121 14.48 17.81 -1.95
C MET A 121 13.23 17.32 -2.69
N ASP A 122 13.38 16.84 -3.93
CA ASP A 122 12.27 16.27 -4.69
C ASP A 122 12.10 14.78 -4.36
N ASP A 123 10.95 14.46 -3.79
CA ASP A 123 10.54 13.10 -3.45
C ASP A 123 10.33 12.23 -4.69
N HIS A 124 9.87 12.80 -5.82
CA HIS A 124 9.65 12.04 -7.05
C HIS A 124 10.96 11.48 -7.63
N ASP A 125 12.06 12.21 -7.42
CA ASP A 125 13.38 11.81 -7.88
C ASP A 125 14.02 10.73 -7.00
N THR A 126 13.52 10.55 -5.77
CA THR A 126 14.14 9.68 -4.77
C THR A 126 13.27 8.47 -4.40
N ARG A 127 11.95 8.64 -4.27
CA ARG A 127 10.97 7.66 -3.79
C ARG A 127 10.17 7.09 -4.96
N ARG A 128 10.28 5.78 -5.20
CA ARG A 128 9.43 5.09 -6.19
C ARG A 128 8.24 4.42 -5.51
N LEU A 129 7.20 5.21 -5.26
CA LEU A 129 5.98 4.75 -4.60
C LEU A 129 5.05 4.02 -5.58
N LEU A 130 4.45 2.91 -5.13
CA LEU A 130 3.51 2.10 -5.92
C LEU A 130 2.23 1.83 -5.11
N ASN A 131 2.01 0.59 -4.69
CA ASN A 131 0.87 0.23 -3.86
C ASN A 131 1.30 0.12 -2.40
N ALA A 132 0.47 0.63 -1.50
CA ALA A 132 0.58 0.37 -0.08
C ALA A 132 -0.20 -0.90 0.28
N LYS A 133 0.33 -1.66 1.23
CA LYS A 133 -0.38 -2.79 1.84
C LYS A 133 -1.17 -2.29 3.03
N LEU A 134 -2.46 -2.62 3.08
CA LEU A 134 -3.33 -2.33 4.21
C LEU A 134 -3.69 -3.65 4.87
N THR A 135 -3.50 -3.74 6.18
CA THR A 135 -3.96 -4.86 7.01
C THR A 135 -4.99 -4.32 8.00
N THR A 136 -6.25 -4.77 7.91
CA THR A 136 -7.30 -4.29 8.82
C THR A 136 -7.03 -4.69 10.25
N ARG A 137 -7.38 -3.80 11.18
CA ARG A 137 -7.40 -4.06 12.63
C ARG A 137 -8.82 -4.22 13.15
N GLY A 138 -9.81 -4.19 12.26
CA GLY A 138 -11.24 -4.13 12.54
C GLY A 138 -11.84 -2.76 12.16
N LYS A 139 -13.14 -2.74 11.88
CA LYS A 139 -13.91 -1.58 11.40
C LYS A 139 -13.63 -0.27 12.15
N ASP A 140 -13.58 -0.34 13.48
CA ASP A 140 -13.35 0.82 14.36
C ASP A 140 -11.89 1.09 14.73
N LYS A 141 -10.97 0.17 14.39
CA LYS A 141 -9.56 0.22 14.79
C LYS A 141 -8.63 0.63 13.65
N GLY A 142 -9.19 0.93 12.48
CA GLY A 142 -8.47 1.33 11.29
C GLY A 142 -7.73 0.18 10.61
N ALA A 143 -6.75 0.54 9.80
CA ALA A 143 -5.83 -0.40 9.18
C ALA A 143 -4.38 -0.01 9.46
N LEU A 144 -3.51 -1.01 9.59
CA LEU A 144 -2.07 -0.83 9.49
C LEU A 144 -1.74 -0.61 8.00
N VAL A 145 -1.12 0.51 7.69
CA VAL A 145 -0.60 0.81 6.36
C VAL A 145 0.89 0.55 6.36
N GLU A 146 1.35 -0.24 5.39
CA GLU A 146 2.77 -0.50 5.14
C GLU A 146 3.12 -0.02 3.73
N LEU A 147 4.02 0.96 3.64
CA LEU A 147 4.53 1.51 2.40
C LEU A 147 6.00 1.11 2.26
N LEU A 148 6.27 0.21 1.31
CA LEU A 148 7.62 -0.23 0.93
C LEU A 148 8.01 0.44 -0.38
N TYR A 149 9.18 1.07 -0.42
CA TYR A 149 9.67 1.69 -1.65
C TYR A 149 11.20 1.68 -1.74
N PRO A 150 11.75 1.37 -2.93
CA PRO A 150 13.18 1.54 -3.17
C PRO A 150 13.49 3.04 -3.24
N THR A 151 14.59 3.45 -2.62
CA THR A 151 14.98 4.85 -2.50
C THR A 151 16.45 5.03 -2.84
N ILE A 152 16.75 6.09 -3.60
CA ILE A 152 18.13 6.55 -3.80
C ILE A 152 18.35 7.79 -2.93
N TYR A 153 19.10 7.65 -1.84
CA TYR A 153 19.42 8.75 -0.95
C TYR A 153 20.73 9.40 -1.35
N LYS A 154 20.71 10.70 -1.58
CA LYS A 154 21.92 11.52 -1.72
C LYS A 154 21.99 12.47 -0.53
N LEU A 155 22.92 12.24 0.39
CA LEU A 155 22.96 12.92 1.68
C LEU A 155 24.34 13.54 1.96
N SER A 156 24.33 14.68 2.64
CA SER A 156 25.52 15.33 3.16
C SER A 156 26.06 14.55 4.35
N CYS A 157 27.37 14.31 4.38
CA CYS A 157 28.04 13.61 5.47
C CYS A 157 29.46 14.18 5.66
N LEU A 158 29.86 14.41 6.91
CA LEU A 158 31.22 14.81 7.23
C LEU A 158 32.15 13.58 7.18
N LEU A 159 33.06 13.56 6.21
CA LEU A 159 34.02 12.49 5.99
C LEU A 159 35.40 12.93 6.48
N ASP A 160 35.91 12.24 7.51
CA ASP A 160 37.25 12.46 8.04
C ASP A 160 38.26 11.58 7.30
N LEU A 161 39.24 12.21 6.65
CA LEU A 161 40.26 11.54 5.85
C LEU A 161 41.55 11.26 6.64
N ARG A 162 41.56 11.51 7.96
CA ARG A 162 42.73 11.22 8.79
C ARG A 162 42.96 9.71 8.83
N ARG A 163 44.13 9.29 8.35
CA ARG A 163 44.59 7.91 8.45
C ARG A 163 44.90 7.64 9.94
N VAL A 164 44.14 6.76 10.57
CA VAL A 164 44.44 6.29 11.93
C VAL A 164 45.70 5.42 11.80
N ASN A 165 46.82 5.95 12.28
CA ASN A 165 48.09 5.22 12.41
C ASN A 165 48.08 4.34 13.65
#